data_AF-A0A357XQQ1-F1
#
_entry.id   AF-A0A357XQQ1-F1
#
_cell.length_a   1.000
_cell.length_b   1.000
_cell.length_c   1.000
_cell.angle_alpha   90.00
_cell.angle_beta   90.00
_cell.angle_gamma   90.00
#
_symmetry.space_group_name_H-M   'P 1'
#
loop_
_entity.id
_entity.type
_entity.pdbx_description
1 polymer ?
#
loop_
_entity_poly.entity_id
_entity_poly.type
_entity_poly.pdbx_seq_one_letter_code
_entity_poly.pdbx_strand_id
1 'polypeptide(L)'
;MQALIASTWFTFVFTWFTPAVLFVVAVTACIAYYRPLSDVRRTRIYTSLAIGVVVFRLFAAGLKTGLQYYTWTLTDVSKFMLPPHQSIGVLLQYVWTHFWLNAVIAIGAALLFYIVLRLLRSHNERYFEEGEVELGFLMALVVGWPYFVFFVPSVFLLVIFLSIIRGVFLHKPYTTLGVPFFLGAVIAYGVTSFIMDAYGLVQFSI
;
A
#
# COMPACT_ATOMS: atom_id res chain seq x y z
N MET A 1 12.20 -9.24 -30.92
CA MET A 1 10.84 -9.77 -30.70
C MET A 1 10.69 -10.46 -29.33
N GLN A 2 11.60 -11.38 -28.93
CA GLN A 2 11.54 -12.04 -27.61
C GLN A 2 11.65 -11.07 -26.41
N ALA A 3 12.52 -10.05 -26.49
CA ALA A 3 12.67 -9.04 -25.44
C ALA A 3 11.39 -8.19 -25.21
N LEU A 4 10.65 -7.94 -26.30
CA LEU A 4 9.41 -7.16 -26.29
C LEU A 4 8.26 -7.95 -25.64
N ILE A 5 8.21 -9.26 -25.89
CA ILE A 5 7.24 -10.17 -25.25
C ILE A 5 7.55 -10.29 -23.75
N ALA A 6 8.83 -10.43 -23.37
CA ALA A 6 9.23 -10.53 -21.97
C ALA A 6 8.88 -9.25 -21.17
N SER A 7 9.08 -8.06 -21.74
CA SER A 7 8.75 -6.79 -21.06
C SER A 7 7.25 -6.55 -20.92
N THR A 8 6.44 -6.93 -21.91
CA THR A 8 4.97 -6.81 -21.84
C THR A 8 4.36 -7.78 -20.82
N TRP A 9 4.86 -9.02 -20.76
CA TRP A 9 4.41 -9.97 -19.73
C TRP A 9 4.84 -9.53 -18.33
N PHE A 10 6.06 -8.99 -18.19
CA PHE A 10 6.56 -8.47 -16.92
C PHE A 10 5.70 -7.33 -16.37
N THR A 11 5.44 -6.31 -17.18
CA THR A 11 4.58 -5.19 -16.79
C THR A 11 3.18 -5.69 -16.43
N PHE A 12 2.58 -6.54 -17.26
CA PHE A 12 1.27 -7.12 -16.98
C PHE A 12 1.22 -7.86 -15.63
N VAL A 13 2.19 -8.74 -15.35
CA VAL A 13 2.22 -9.49 -14.10
C VAL A 13 2.27 -8.53 -12.92
N PHE A 14 3.18 -7.56 -12.89
CA PHE A 14 3.28 -6.66 -11.73
C PHE A 14 2.11 -5.67 -11.62
N THR A 15 1.54 -5.23 -12.74
CA THR A 15 0.39 -4.32 -12.74
C THR A 15 -0.85 -4.96 -12.12
N TRP A 16 -1.09 -6.25 -12.35
CA TRP A 16 -2.31 -6.92 -11.85
C TRP A 16 -2.07 -7.76 -10.60
N PHE A 17 -0.93 -8.45 -10.52
CA PHE A 17 -0.63 -9.35 -9.41
C PHE A 17 -0.44 -8.61 -8.09
N THR A 18 0.32 -7.51 -8.09
CA THR A 18 0.59 -6.76 -6.86
C THR A 18 -0.69 -6.20 -6.24
N PRO A 19 -1.57 -5.49 -6.97
CA PRO A 19 -2.87 -5.06 -6.44
C PRO A 19 -3.78 -6.22 -6.02
N ALA A 20 -3.77 -7.34 -6.75
CA ALA A 20 -4.59 -8.50 -6.39
C ALA A 20 -4.17 -9.11 -5.05
N VAL A 21 -2.86 -9.29 -4.80
CA VAL A 21 -2.36 -9.78 -3.50
C VAL A 21 -2.73 -8.82 -2.38
N LEU A 22 -2.55 -7.51 -2.59
CA LEU A 22 -2.89 -6.49 -1.60
C LEU A 22 -4.40 -6.40 -1.33
N PHE A 23 -5.23 -6.60 -2.35
CA PHE A 23 -6.68 -6.71 -2.23
C PHE A 23 -7.09 -7.92 -1.40
N VAL A 24 -6.48 -9.08 -1.62
CA VAL A 24 -6.72 -10.29 -0.80
C VAL A 24 -6.36 -10.03 0.66
N VAL A 25 -5.26 -9.31 0.93
CA VAL A 25 -4.90 -8.91 2.31
C VAL A 25 -5.96 -7.96 2.90
N ALA A 26 -6.43 -6.96 2.15
CA ALA A 26 -7.48 -6.04 2.60
C ALA A 26 -8.78 -6.78 2.95
N VAL A 27 -9.22 -7.69 2.06
CA VAL A 27 -10.42 -8.50 2.27
C VAL A 27 -10.25 -9.40 3.48
N THR A 28 -9.09 -10.04 3.65
CA THR A 28 -8.79 -10.88 4.81
C THR A 28 -8.83 -10.07 6.10
N ALA A 29 -8.28 -8.86 6.10
CA ALA A 29 -8.32 -7.95 7.25
C ALA A 29 -9.75 -7.52 7.59
N CYS A 30 -10.57 -7.24 6.57
CA CYS A 30 -11.99 -6.91 6.71
C CYS A 30 -12.79 -8.08 7.31
N ILE A 31 -12.60 -9.29 6.80
CA ILE A 31 -13.25 -10.49 7.36
C ILE A 31 -12.80 -10.72 8.81
N ALA A 32 -11.51 -10.55 9.10
CA ALA A 32 -10.99 -10.70 10.46
C ALA A 32 -11.52 -9.64 11.42
N TYR A 33 -11.85 -8.43 10.94
CA TYR A 33 -12.42 -7.34 11.75
C TYR A 33 -13.84 -7.67 12.24
N TYR A 34 -14.69 -8.24 11.37
CA TYR A 34 -16.09 -8.57 11.72
C TYR A 34 -16.26 -9.93 12.42
N ARG A 35 -15.22 -10.77 12.45
CA ARG A 35 -15.29 -12.04 13.18
C ARG A 35 -15.11 -11.82 14.68
N PRO A 36 -15.86 -12.52 15.54
CA PRO A 36 -15.69 -12.45 17.00
C PRO A 36 -14.42 -13.21 17.42
N LEU A 37 -13.27 -12.60 17.17
CA LEU A 37 -11.95 -13.11 17.55
C LEU A 37 -11.51 -12.47 18.86
N SER A 38 -10.73 -13.19 19.67
CA SER A 38 -10.07 -12.59 20.81
C SER A 38 -9.05 -11.54 20.38
N ASP A 39 -8.83 -10.53 21.21
CA ASP A 39 -7.98 -9.38 20.89
C ASP A 39 -6.55 -9.79 20.54
N VAL A 40 -5.99 -10.70 21.34
CA VAL A 40 -4.65 -11.27 21.10
C VAL A 40 -4.56 -11.92 19.73
N ARG A 41 -5.60 -12.66 19.30
CA ARG A 41 -5.62 -13.34 18.01
C ARG A 41 -5.76 -12.35 16.87
N ARG A 42 -6.60 -11.33 17.02
CA ARG A 42 -6.80 -10.25 16.05
C ARG A 42 -5.51 -9.47 15.81
N THR A 43 -4.85 -9.01 16.87
CA THR A 43 -3.55 -8.34 16.80
C THR A 43 -2.50 -9.22 16.12
N ARG A 44 -2.44 -10.51 16.46
CA ARG A 44 -1.51 -11.44 15.80
C ARG A 44 -1.78 -11.60 14.30
N ILE A 45 -3.05 -11.66 13.89
CA ILE A 45 -3.43 -11.72 12.47
C ILE A 45 -2.98 -10.45 11.76
N TYR A 46 -3.31 -9.26 12.27
CA TYR A 46 -2.93 -7.99 11.63
C TYR A 46 -1.43 -7.79 11.55
N THR A 47 -0.70 -8.11 12.62
CA THR A 47 0.78 -8.06 12.61
C THR A 47 1.37 -9.05 11.60
N SER A 48 0.84 -10.28 11.53
CA SER A 48 1.29 -11.27 10.54
C SER A 48 1.04 -10.81 9.11
N LEU A 49 -0.16 -10.27 8.84
CA LEU A 49 -0.50 -9.70 7.53
C LEU A 49 0.39 -8.50 7.20
N ALA A 50 0.67 -7.63 8.16
CA ALA A 50 1.53 -6.47 7.97
C ALA A 50 2.97 -6.88 7.63
N ILE A 51 3.54 -7.84 8.38
CA ILE A 51 4.85 -8.43 8.07
C ILE A 51 4.84 -9.06 6.68
N GLY A 52 3.78 -9.80 6.35
CA GLY A 52 3.58 -10.39 5.02
C GLY A 52 3.60 -9.34 3.90
N VAL A 53 2.89 -8.23 4.07
CA VAL A 53 2.87 -7.11 3.11
C VAL A 53 4.24 -6.44 2.98
N VAL A 54 4.95 -6.23 4.10
CA VAL A 54 6.31 -5.65 4.08
C VAL A 54 7.27 -6.56 3.31
N VAL A 55 7.31 -7.86 3.66
CA VAL A 55 8.16 -8.85 2.98
C VAL A 55 7.79 -8.93 1.50
N PHE A 56 6.50 -8.98 1.18
CA PHE A 56 6.02 -9.01 -0.19
C PHE A 56 6.47 -7.78 -1.00
N ARG A 57 6.36 -6.56 -0.44
CA ARG A 57 6.79 -5.32 -1.11
C ARG A 57 8.31 -5.32 -1.36
N LEU A 58 9.12 -5.71 -0.37
CA LEU A 58 10.57 -5.78 -0.51
C LEU A 58 10.99 -6.85 -1.52
N PHE A 59 10.35 -8.03 -1.46
CA PHE A 59 10.59 -9.10 -2.41
C PHE A 59 10.20 -8.71 -3.84
N ALA A 60 9.04 -8.04 -4.02
CA ALA A 60 8.62 -7.53 -5.32
C ALA A 60 9.63 -6.51 -5.89
N ALA A 61 10.17 -5.61 -5.06
CA ALA A 61 11.22 -4.68 -5.48
C ALA A 61 12.52 -5.42 -5.89
N GLY A 62 12.90 -6.46 -5.15
CA GLY A 62 14.02 -7.34 -5.49
C GLY A 62 13.82 -8.09 -6.81
N LEU A 63 12.62 -8.63 -7.05
CA LEU A 63 12.29 -9.26 -8.33
C LEU A 63 12.33 -8.26 -9.49
N LYS A 64 11.76 -7.06 -9.32
CA LYS A 64 11.82 -5.98 -10.33
C LYS A 64 13.28 -5.62 -10.64
N THR A 65 14.16 -5.62 -9.63
CA THR A 65 15.61 -5.39 -9.81
C THR A 65 16.24 -6.44 -10.73
N GLY A 66 16.06 -7.72 -10.43
CA GLY A 66 16.65 -8.80 -11.23
C GLY A 66 16.11 -8.84 -12.66
N LEU A 67 14.81 -8.57 -12.81
CA LEU A 67 14.16 -8.52 -14.12
C LEU A 67 14.58 -7.30 -14.92
N GLN A 68 14.81 -6.15 -14.28
CA GLN A 68 15.36 -4.97 -14.93
C GLN A 68 16.78 -5.23 -15.46
N TYR A 69 17.62 -5.90 -14.68
CA TYR A 69 18.95 -6.30 -15.15
C TYR A 69 18.85 -7.24 -16.36
N TYR A 70 17.98 -8.25 -16.30
CA TYR A 70 17.76 -9.18 -17.40
C TYR A 70 17.24 -8.50 -18.68
N THR A 71 16.29 -7.56 -18.55
CA THR A 71 15.79 -6.82 -19.73
C THR A 71 16.88 -5.94 -20.35
N TRP A 72 17.76 -5.38 -19.54
CA TRP A 72 18.87 -4.55 -20.04
C TRP A 72 19.92 -5.34 -20.82
N THR A 73 20.12 -6.63 -20.51
CA THR A 73 21.07 -7.47 -21.27
C THR A 73 20.54 -7.90 -22.64
N LEU A 74 19.22 -7.89 -22.83
CA LEU A 74 18.57 -8.37 -24.06
C LEU A 74 18.46 -7.33 -25.18
N THR A 75 18.56 -6.03 -24.88
CA THR A 75 18.39 -4.97 -25.88
C THR A 75 19.72 -4.27 -26.13
N ASP A 76 20.09 -4.09 -27.40
CA ASP A 76 21.38 -3.52 -27.79
C ASP A 76 21.61 -2.12 -27.19
N VAL A 77 20.55 -1.31 -27.09
CA VAL A 77 20.61 0.04 -26.53
C VAL A 77 20.77 0.04 -25.01
N SER A 78 20.00 -0.78 -24.29
CA SER A 78 20.08 -0.82 -22.82
C SER A 78 21.34 -1.52 -22.31
N LYS A 79 21.97 -2.35 -23.14
CA LYS A 79 23.24 -3.00 -22.82
C LYS A 79 24.37 -1.99 -22.58
N PHE A 80 24.28 -0.80 -23.18
CA PHE A 80 25.20 0.30 -22.90
C PHE A 80 25.07 0.88 -21.48
N MET A 81 23.96 0.62 -20.79
CA MET A 81 23.77 1.01 -19.38
C MET A 81 24.40 0.01 -18.39
N LEU A 82 24.97 -1.09 -18.89
CA LEU A 82 25.61 -2.13 -18.09
C LEU A 82 27.15 -2.12 -18.25
N PRO A 83 27.90 -2.71 -17.31
CA PRO A 83 29.32 -2.94 -17.48
C PRO A 83 29.62 -3.78 -18.73
N PRO A 84 30.69 -3.47 -19.49
CA PRO A 84 31.77 -2.52 -19.19
C PRO A 84 31.51 -1.06 -19.62
N HIS A 85 30.38 -0.78 -20.29
CA HIS A 85 30.11 0.54 -20.88
C HIS A 85 29.77 1.61 -19.83
N GLN A 86 29.06 1.21 -18.77
CA GLN A 86 28.77 2.05 -17.61
C GLN A 86 29.03 1.31 -16.29
N SER A 87 29.15 2.06 -15.20
CA SER A 87 29.34 1.48 -13.87
C SER A 87 28.06 0.81 -13.39
N ILE A 88 28.20 -0.21 -12.54
CA ILE A 88 27.06 -0.85 -11.85
C ILE A 88 26.21 0.15 -11.05
N GLY A 89 26.78 1.31 -10.71
CA GLY A 89 26.09 2.39 -10.01
C GLY A 89 24.88 2.93 -10.77
N VAL A 90 24.90 2.92 -12.11
CA VAL A 90 23.75 3.38 -12.92
C VAL A 90 22.55 2.46 -12.74
N LEU A 91 22.77 1.14 -12.79
CA LEU A 91 21.74 0.15 -12.50
C LEU A 91 21.20 0.31 -11.07
N LEU A 92 22.10 0.44 -10.08
CA LEU A 92 21.70 0.57 -8.68
C LEU A 92 20.88 1.83 -8.45
N GLN A 93 21.29 2.98 -9.01
CA GLN A 93 20.54 4.22 -8.89
C GLN A 93 19.16 4.13 -9.56
N TYR A 94 19.08 3.55 -10.76
CA TYR A 94 17.82 3.35 -11.47
C TYR A 94 16.86 2.49 -10.63
N VAL A 95 17.31 1.31 -10.23
CA VAL A 95 16.54 0.35 -9.44
C VAL A 95 16.13 0.93 -8.08
N TRP A 96 17.03 1.68 -7.44
CA TRP A 96 16.77 2.32 -6.16
C TRP A 96 15.63 3.32 -6.28
N THR A 97 15.72 4.25 -7.24
CA THR A 97 14.75 5.33 -7.42
C THR A 97 13.39 4.85 -7.91
N HIS A 98 13.34 3.80 -8.73
CA HIS A 98 12.09 3.34 -9.35
C HIS A 98 11.40 2.22 -8.56
N PHE A 99 12.15 1.32 -7.92
CA PHE A 99 11.55 0.13 -7.27
C PHE A 99 11.65 0.18 -5.75
N TRP A 100 12.84 0.41 -5.21
CA TRP A 100 13.05 0.36 -3.76
C TRP A 100 12.48 1.56 -3.04
N LEU A 101 12.63 2.76 -3.62
CA LEU A 101 12.17 4.00 -3.02
C LEU A 101 10.66 3.96 -2.77
N ASN A 102 9.87 3.44 -3.73
CA ASN A 102 8.43 3.27 -3.54
C ASN A 102 8.12 2.35 -2.34
N ALA A 103 8.77 1.18 -2.27
CA ALA A 103 8.58 0.25 -1.16
C ALA A 103 8.97 0.87 0.20
N VAL A 104 10.12 1.55 0.26
CA VAL A 104 10.62 2.21 1.47
C VAL A 104 9.70 3.35 1.91
N ILE A 105 9.27 4.21 0.98
CA ILE A 105 8.34 5.31 1.29
C ILE A 105 6.99 4.76 1.76
N ALA A 106 6.46 3.72 1.11
CA ALA A 106 5.20 3.10 1.53
C ALA A 106 5.28 2.53 2.96
N ILE A 107 6.38 1.85 3.30
CA ILE A 107 6.62 1.32 4.65
C ILE A 107 6.79 2.47 5.65
N GLY A 108 7.61 3.48 5.31
CA GLY A 108 7.86 4.64 6.16
C GLY A 108 6.59 5.46 6.44
N ALA A 109 5.77 5.71 5.42
CA ALA A 109 4.49 6.41 5.56
C ALA A 109 3.52 5.63 6.44
N ALA A 110 3.43 4.31 6.28
CA ALA A 110 2.58 3.49 7.13
C ALA A 110 3.09 3.46 8.59
N LEU A 111 4.40 3.37 8.82
CA LEU A 111 4.97 3.45 10.17
C LEU A 111 4.70 4.81 10.83
N LEU A 112 4.85 5.90 10.08
CA LEU A 112 4.49 7.23 10.56
C LEU A 112 3.00 7.28 10.95
N PHE A 113 2.13 6.75 10.11
CA PHE A 113 0.70 6.66 10.41
C PHE A 113 0.41 5.81 11.66
N TYR A 114 1.09 4.68 11.82
CA TYR A 114 0.98 3.85 13.02
C TYR A 114 1.38 4.61 14.29
N ILE A 115 2.47 5.39 14.25
CA ILE A 115 2.89 6.24 15.37
C ILE A 115 1.80 7.26 15.69
N VAL A 116 1.24 7.93 14.67
CA VAL A 116 0.15 8.90 14.85
C VAL A 116 -1.08 8.24 15.48
N LEU A 117 -1.51 7.07 14.99
CA LEU A 117 -2.64 6.34 15.57
C LEU A 117 -2.37 5.92 17.02
N ARG A 118 -1.14 5.52 17.35
CA ARG A 118 -0.75 5.17 18.71
C ARG A 118 -0.79 6.36 19.66
N LEU A 119 -0.34 7.53 19.20
CA LEU A 119 -0.42 8.79 19.95
C LEU A 119 -1.87 9.25 20.14
N LEU A 120 -2.72 9.08 19.13
CA LEU A 120 -4.15 9.40 19.24
C LEU A 120 -4.85 8.47 20.22
N ARG A 121 -4.54 7.16 20.17
CA ARG A 121 -5.06 6.17 21.12
C ARG A 121 -4.64 6.50 22.55
N SER A 122 -3.39 6.90 22.78
CA SER A 122 -2.93 7.22 24.14
C SER A 122 -3.63 8.46 24.72
N HIS A 123 -4.07 9.40 23.88
CA HIS A 123 -4.82 10.57 24.35
C HIS A 123 -6.30 10.27 24.55
N ASN A 124 -6.90 9.43 23.72
CA ASN A 124 -8.32 9.12 23.77
C ASN A 124 -8.56 7.66 23.37
N GLU A 125 -8.44 6.75 24.33
CA GLU A 125 -8.70 5.31 24.13
C GLU A 125 -10.12 5.05 23.62
N ARG A 126 -11.05 5.95 23.93
CA ARG A 126 -12.47 5.85 23.56
C ARG A 126 -12.74 5.80 22.05
N TYR A 127 -11.84 6.32 21.21
CA TYR A 127 -12.03 6.31 19.76
C TYR A 127 -11.49 5.05 19.08
N PHE A 128 -10.80 4.19 19.83
CA PHE A 128 -10.12 3.02 19.28
C PHE A 128 -10.65 1.75 19.92
N GLU A 129 -11.17 0.86 19.09
CA GLU A 129 -11.36 -0.53 19.50
C GLU A 129 -10.03 -1.30 19.44
N GLU A 130 -9.99 -2.43 20.15
CA GLU A 130 -8.82 -3.30 20.16
C GLU A 130 -8.49 -3.81 18.74
N GLY A 131 -7.24 -3.65 18.32
CA GLY A 131 -6.78 -4.00 16.98
C GLY A 131 -6.97 -2.93 15.90
N GLU A 132 -7.64 -1.80 16.19
CA GLU A 132 -7.88 -0.76 15.18
C GLU A 132 -6.60 0.01 14.80
N VAL A 133 -5.65 0.14 15.72
CA VAL A 133 -4.36 0.77 15.43
C VAL A 133 -3.56 -0.09 14.45
N GLU A 134 -3.54 -1.40 14.68
CA GLU A 134 -2.88 -2.39 13.82
C GLU A 134 -3.60 -2.52 12.47
N LEU A 135 -4.94 -2.44 12.47
CA LEU A 135 -5.72 -2.41 11.25
C LEU A 135 -5.42 -1.15 10.41
N GLY A 136 -5.38 0.03 11.03
CA GLY A 136 -5.05 1.28 10.35
C GLY A 136 -3.65 1.26 9.76
N PHE A 137 -2.67 0.70 10.49
CA PHE A 137 -1.32 0.45 9.97
C PHE A 137 -1.31 -0.50 8.78
N LEU A 138 -2.03 -1.63 8.88
CA LEU A 138 -2.16 -2.59 7.80
C LEU A 138 -2.80 -1.96 6.56
N MET A 139 -3.88 -1.19 6.73
CA MET A 139 -4.53 -0.50 5.61
C MET A 139 -3.62 0.55 4.97
N ALA A 140 -2.86 1.31 5.76
CA ALA A 140 -1.86 2.22 5.24
C ALA A 140 -0.76 1.49 4.43
N LEU A 141 -0.29 0.32 4.90
CA LEU A 141 0.68 -0.51 4.17
C LEU A 141 0.09 -1.10 2.88
N VAL A 142 -1.17 -1.53 2.93
CA VAL A 142 -1.88 -2.10 1.79
C VAL A 142 -2.09 -1.04 0.71
N VAL A 143 -2.56 0.14 1.09
CA VAL A 143 -2.74 1.28 0.18
C VAL A 143 -1.39 1.73 -0.38
N GLY A 144 -0.40 1.97 0.50
CA GLY A 144 0.95 2.35 0.13
C GLY A 144 1.06 3.68 -0.64
N TRP A 145 2.27 3.99 -1.08
CA TRP A 145 2.54 5.21 -1.87
C TRP A 145 2.19 4.99 -3.36
N PRO A 146 1.63 5.98 -4.08
CA PRO A 146 1.24 7.34 -3.64
C PRO A 146 -0.18 7.43 -3.07
N TYR A 147 -0.98 6.36 -3.16
CA TYR A 147 -2.38 6.31 -2.73
C TYR A 147 -2.61 6.77 -1.28
N PHE A 148 -1.60 6.60 -0.43
CA PHE A 148 -1.60 7.04 0.97
C PHE A 148 -1.95 8.53 1.14
N VAL A 149 -1.56 9.38 0.19
CA VAL A 149 -1.84 10.83 0.21
C VAL A 149 -3.35 11.10 0.21
N PHE A 150 -4.13 10.29 -0.51
CA PHE A 150 -5.60 10.40 -0.54
C PHE A 150 -6.26 9.61 0.58
N PHE A 151 -5.62 8.54 1.04
CA PHE A 151 -6.12 7.69 2.11
C PHE A 151 -6.31 8.46 3.42
N VAL A 152 -5.28 9.16 3.90
CA VAL A 152 -5.35 9.83 5.22
C VAL A 152 -6.47 10.89 5.26
N PRO A 153 -6.58 11.82 4.29
CA PRO A 153 -7.70 12.76 4.24
C PRO A 153 -9.05 12.07 4.12
N SER A 154 -9.14 11.00 3.31
CA SER A 154 -10.41 10.27 3.13
C SER A 154 -10.87 9.60 4.43
N VAL A 155 -9.97 8.94 5.15
CA VAL A 155 -10.25 8.35 6.47
C VAL A 155 -10.75 9.44 7.42
N PHE A 156 -10.05 10.56 7.49
CA PHE A 156 -10.42 11.67 8.38
C PHE A 156 -11.82 12.23 8.06
N LEU A 157 -12.11 12.49 6.78
CA LEU A 157 -13.42 12.98 6.35
C LEU A 157 -14.53 11.95 6.63
N LEU A 158 -14.25 10.66 6.41
CA LEU A 158 -15.21 9.58 6.71
C LEU A 158 -15.50 9.46 8.19
N VAL A 159 -14.51 9.65 9.06
CA VAL A 159 -14.72 9.67 10.52
C VAL A 159 -15.68 10.78 10.91
N ILE A 160 -15.45 12.00 10.40
CA ILE A 160 -16.34 13.14 10.66
C ILE A 160 -17.75 12.84 10.16
N PHE A 161 -17.87 12.38 8.91
CA PHE A 161 -19.16 12.11 8.28
C PHE A 161 -19.95 11.02 9.03
N LEU A 162 -19.29 9.89 9.35
CA LEU A 162 -19.92 8.80 10.10
C LEU A 162 -20.25 9.19 11.54
N SER A 163 -19.43 10.04 12.15
CA SER A 163 -19.70 10.61 13.49
C SER A 163 -20.97 11.44 13.49
N ILE A 164 -21.15 12.33 12.50
CA ILE A 164 -22.37 13.14 12.36
C ILE A 164 -23.59 12.23 12.15
N ILE A 165 -23.53 11.26 11.24
CA ILE A 165 -24.65 10.35 10.98
C ILE A 165 -25.01 9.55 12.23
N ARG A 166 -24.03 8.96 12.93
CA ARG A 166 -24.29 8.15 14.12
C ARG A 166 -24.82 8.98 15.28
N GLY A 167 -24.33 10.21 15.44
CA GLY A 167 -24.80 11.14 16.47
C GLY A 167 -26.25 11.56 16.25
N VAL A 168 -26.58 11.99 15.02
CA VAL A 168 -27.91 12.53 14.69
C VAL A 168 -28.97 11.43 14.55
N PHE A 169 -28.67 10.36 13.81
CA PHE A 169 -29.68 9.36 13.47
C PHE A 169 -29.72 8.19 14.46
N LEU A 170 -28.56 7.69 14.86
CA LEU A 170 -28.46 6.46 15.67
C LEU A 170 -28.39 6.75 17.17
N HIS A 171 -28.29 8.02 17.58
CA HIS A 171 -28.14 8.45 18.97
C HIS A 171 -26.99 7.70 19.70
N LYS A 172 -25.99 7.25 18.93
CA LYS A 172 -24.81 6.54 19.43
C LYS A 172 -23.63 7.51 19.39
N PRO A 173 -23.07 7.89 20.55
CA PRO A 173 -22.06 8.95 20.61
C PRO A 173 -20.68 8.56 20.07
N TYR A 174 -20.40 7.28 19.80
CA TYR A 174 -19.07 6.81 19.40
C TYR A 174 -19.05 6.19 18.01
N THR A 175 -18.04 6.56 17.22
CA THR A 175 -17.74 6.02 15.90
C THR A 175 -16.38 5.35 15.96
N THR A 176 -16.32 4.11 15.50
CA THR A 176 -15.11 3.28 15.47
C THR A 176 -14.33 3.57 14.19
N LEU A 177 -13.01 3.43 14.23
CA LEU A 177 -12.14 3.82 13.11
C LEU A 177 -12.02 2.73 12.02
N GLY A 178 -12.40 1.49 12.32
CA GLY A 178 -12.27 0.36 11.40
C GLY A 178 -12.97 0.57 10.05
N VAL A 179 -14.25 0.95 10.06
CA VAL A 179 -15.02 1.18 8.82
C VAL A 179 -14.43 2.33 7.98
N PRO A 180 -14.11 3.51 8.56
CA PRO A 180 -13.37 4.56 7.86
C PRO A 180 -12.08 4.08 7.19
N PHE A 181 -11.29 3.19 7.81
CA PHE A 181 -10.06 2.69 7.18
C PHE A 181 -10.33 1.91 5.89
N PHE A 182 -11.31 1.01 5.88
CA PHE A 182 -11.64 0.26 4.67
C PHE A 182 -12.21 1.15 3.57
N LEU A 183 -13.16 2.01 3.92
CA LEU A 183 -13.76 2.94 2.96
C LEU A 183 -12.73 3.94 2.42
N GLY A 184 -11.86 4.44 3.29
CA GLY A 184 -10.76 5.32 2.91
C GLY A 184 -9.78 4.66 1.95
N ALA A 185 -9.49 3.36 2.13
CA ALA A 185 -8.66 2.61 1.20
C ALA A 185 -9.33 2.49 -0.18
N VAL A 186 -10.62 2.16 -0.23
CA VAL A 186 -11.38 2.08 -1.49
C VAL A 186 -11.41 3.43 -2.21
N ILE A 187 -11.68 4.52 -1.48
CA ILE A 187 -11.69 5.88 -2.04
C ILE A 187 -10.30 6.25 -2.56
N ALA A 188 -9.24 5.96 -1.78
CA ALA A 188 -7.87 6.27 -2.19
C ALA A 188 -7.51 5.60 -3.53
N TYR A 189 -7.83 4.32 -3.68
CA TYR A 189 -7.63 3.61 -4.94
C TYR A 189 -8.45 4.22 -6.09
N GLY A 190 -9.75 4.44 -5.91
CA GLY A 190 -10.62 4.97 -6.97
C GLY A 190 -10.30 6.40 -7.40
N VAL A 191 -10.00 7.29 -6.44
CA VAL A 191 -9.63 8.68 -6.72
C VAL A 191 -8.28 8.74 -7.41
N THR A 192 -7.29 7.98 -6.93
CA THR A 192 -5.95 7.99 -7.52
C THR A 192 -5.98 7.42 -8.92
N SER A 193 -6.72 6.32 -9.18
CA SER A 193 -6.84 5.75 -10.53
C SER A 193 -7.48 6.76 -11.48
N PHE A 194 -8.57 7.42 -11.06
CA PHE A 194 -9.23 8.47 -11.86
C PHE A 194 -8.28 9.64 -12.18
N ILE A 195 -7.51 10.11 -11.20
CA ILE A 195 -6.54 11.20 -11.42
C ILE A 195 -5.44 10.75 -12.38
N MET A 196 -4.88 9.55 -12.19
CA MET A 196 -3.82 9.04 -13.07
C MET A 196 -4.30 8.92 -14.52
N ASP A 197 -5.54 8.47 -14.72
CA ASP A 197 -6.16 8.39 -16.05
C ASP A 197 -6.40 9.80 -16.64
N ALA A 198 -6.95 10.72 -15.85
CA ALA A 198 -7.28 12.07 -16.29
C ALA A 198 -6.06 12.90 -16.74
N TYR A 199 -4.91 12.72 -16.07
CA TYR A 199 -3.66 13.42 -16.39
C TYR A 199 -2.72 12.62 -17.32
N GLY A 200 -3.13 11.43 -17.77
CA GLY A 200 -2.29 10.56 -18.60
C GLY A 200 -1.03 10.04 -17.87
N LEU A 201 -1.06 10.02 -16.53
CA LEU A 201 0.06 9.63 -15.66
C LEU A 201 0.11 8.12 -15.40
N VAL A 202 -0.72 7.32 -16.07
CA VAL A 202 -0.78 5.86 -15.93
C VAL A 202 0.60 5.19 -16.10
N GLN A 203 1.52 5.81 -16.85
CA GLN A 203 2.88 5.30 -17.03
C GLN A 203 3.78 5.43 -15.79
N PHE A 204 3.43 6.27 -14.80
CA PHE A 204 4.26 6.54 -13.61
C PHE A 204 3.86 5.72 -12.37
N SER A 205 2.79 4.91 -12.42
CA SER A 205 2.31 4.13 -11.27
C SER A 205 2.91 2.71 -11.17
N ILE A 206 3.98 2.41 -11.93
CA ILE A 206 4.62 1.08 -12.00
C ILE A 206 5.86 1.01 -11.12
#